data_AF-A0AAD5WLE8-F1
#
_entry.id   AF-A0AAD5WLE8-F1
#
_cell.length_a   1.000
_cell.length_b   1.000
_cell.length_c   1.000
_cell.angle_alpha   90.00
_cell.angle_beta   90.00
_cell.angle_gamma   90.00
#
_symmetry.space_group_name_H-M   'P 1'
#
loop_
_entity.id
_entity.type
_entity.pdbx_description
1 polymer ?
#
loop_
_entity_poly.entity_id
_entity_poly.type
_entity_poly.pdbx_seq_one_letter_code
_entity_poly.pdbx_strand_id
1 'polypeptide(L)'
;MLLKAYVLLDHERFEDAMRHLAAAIKRDVKNIDLYELQVVTCLQRAKIREARSAVAICVQNLPNCPRARVLKAQVLLASANGKEEALAILEEVVLAHPYLLEAVWLLISQYDNTQNYQKGIEVLKKLTENSMVPFHSMGRLHHQLGEFLSKTGMPAAAYHHANLALTKHCDEAAVQHFTLLRCQRLQHTFRPDVLVRLVFAEDNDIRHRRNH
;
A
#
# COMPACT_ATOMS: atom_id res chain seq x y z
N MET A 1 16.99 -12.76 -8.09
CA MET A 1 15.99 -13.44 -8.94
C MET A 1 14.90 -12.48 -9.41
N LEU A 2 14.30 -11.68 -8.52
CA LEU A 2 13.29 -10.66 -8.85
C LEU A 2 13.76 -9.65 -9.92
N LEU A 3 14.98 -9.10 -9.81
CA LEU A 3 15.53 -8.15 -10.78
C LEU A 3 15.56 -8.70 -12.22
N LYS A 4 15.86 -9.99 -12.39
CA LYS A 4 15.88 -10.62 -13.71
C LYS A 4 14.47 -10.72 -14.31
N ALA A 5 13.45 -10.96 -13.49
CA ALA A 5 12.07 -10.96 -13.94
C ALA A 5 11.67 -9.55 -14.43
N TYR A 6 12.02 -8.49 -13.70
CA TYR A 6 11.80 -7.11 -14.15
C TYR A 6 12.44 -6.82 -15.49
N VAL A 7 13.74 -7.13 -15.66
CA VAL A 7 14.44 -6.92 -16.94
C VAL A 7 13.75 -7.66 -18.09
N LEU A 8 13.27 -8.89 -17.87
CA LEU A 8 12.55 -9.63 -18.90
C LEU A 8 11.20 -9.03 -19.24
N LEU A 9 10.49 -8.46 -18.25
CA LEU A 9 9.24 -7.74 -18.48
C LEU A 9 9.48 -6.44 -19.25
N ASP A 10 10.56 -5.72 -18.95
CA ASP A 10 10.97 -4.50 -19.67
C ASP A 10 11.28 -4.77 -21.16
N HIS A 11 11.72 -5.99 -21.47
CA HIS A 11 11.97 -6.46 -22.84
C HIS A 11 10.77 -7.20 -23.44
N GLU A 12 9.59 -7.13 -22.83
CA GLU A 12 8.34 -7.79 -23.29
C GLU A 12 8.45 -9.32 -23.39
N ARG A 13 9.45 -9.93 -22.76
CA ARG A 13 9.66 -11.39 -22.73
C ARG A 13 8.84 -12.03 -21.62
N PHE A 14 7.52 -11.88 -21.72
CA PHE A 14 6.58 -12.25 -20.66
C PHE A 14 6.63 -13.74 -20.28
N GLU A 15 6.68 -14.64 -21.26
CA GLU A 15 6.69 -16.08 -20.98
C GLU A 15 7.97 -16.51 -20.25
N ASP A 16 9.11 -15.92 -20.61
CA ASP A 16 10.38 -16.16 -19.93
C ASP A 16 10.37 -15.58 -18.52
N ALA A 17 9.82 -14.37 -18.35
CA ALA A 17 9.64 -13.76 -17.04
C ALA A 17 8.78 -14.64 -16.13
N MET A 18 7.66 -15.17 -16.63
CA MET A 18 6.76 -16.06 -15.88
C MET A 18 7.43 -17.39 -15.51
N ARG A 19 8.21 -18.00 -16.40
CA ARG A 19 9.02 -19.19 -16.09
C ARG A 19 10.04 -18.91 -15.00
N HIS A 20 10.73 -17.76 -15.08
CA HIS A 20 11.70 -17.34 -14.07
C HIS A 20 11.05 -17.06 -12.71
N LEU A 21 9.88 -16.42 -12.70
CA LEU A 21 9.08 -16.18 -11.50
C LEU A 21 8.62 -17.49 -10.85
N ALA A 22 8.08 -18.43 -11.64
CA ALA A 22 7.67 -19.73 -11.12
C ALA A 22 8.85 -20.51 -10.49
N ALA A 23 10.04 -20.44 -11.11
CA ALA A 23 11.25 -21.05 -10.54
C ALA A 23 11.72 -20.33 -9.27
N ALA A 24 11.57 -19.00 -9.20
CA ALA A 24 11.92 -18.22 -8.01
C ALA A 24 10.96 -18.52 -6.84
N ILE A 25 9.66 -18.58 -7.09
CA ILE A 25 8.63 -18.92 -6.09
C ILE A 25 8.88 -20.29 -5.48
N LYS A 26 9.27 -21.28 -6.30
CA LYS A 26 9.63 -22.62 -5.80
C LYS A 26 10.83 -22.61 -4.85
N ARG A 27 11.76 -21.67 -5.02
CA ARG A 27 12.94 -21.53 -4.15
C ARG A 27 12.63 -20.75 -2.89
N ASP A 28 11.76 -19.76 -2.98
CA ASP A 28 11.35 -18.90 -1.88
C ASP A 28 9.84 -18.72 -1.86
N VAL A 29 9.16 -19.70 -1.26
CA VAL A 29 7.70 -19.80 -1.22
C VAL A 29 7.09 -18.70 -0.35
N LYS A 30 7.86 -18.08 0.55
CA LYS A 30 7.37 -17.06 1.49
C LYS A 30 7.52 -15.64 0.99
N ASN A 31 8.16 -15.43 -0.15
CA ASN A 31 8.38 -14.12 -0.72
C ASN A 31 7.15 -13.62 -1.49
N ILE A 32 6.38 -12.75 -0.85
CA ILE A 32 5.16 -12.14 -1.41
C ILE A 32 5.42 -11.33 -2.68
N ASP A 33 6.58 -10.68 -2.80
CA ASP A 33 6.90 -9.80 -3.93
C ASP A 33 6.99 -10.58 -5.25
N LEU A 34 7.38 -11.86 -5.19
CA LEU A 34 7.40 -12.75 -6.35
C LEU A 34 5.97 -13.07 -6.85
N TYR A 35 5.04 -13.33 -5.93
CA TYR A 35 3.64 -13.56 -6.29
C TYR A 35 2.96 -12.29 -6.78
N GLU A 36 3.25 -11.16 -6.14
CA GLU A 36 2.73 -9.85 -6.54
C GLU A 36 3.15 -9.55 -7.97
N LEU A 37 4.45 -9.65 -8.30
CA LEU A 37 4.92 -9.42 -9.66
C LEU A 37 4.27 -10.39 -10.66
N GLN A 38 4.11 -11.66 -10.30
CA GLN A 38 3.43 -12.65 -11.14
C GLN A 38 1.97 -12.28 -11.41
N VAL A 39 1.21 -11.95 -10.38
CA VAL A 39 -0.21 -11.61 -10.47
C VAL A 39 -0.41 -10.30 -11.24
N VAL A 40 0.35 -9.25 -10.91
CA VAL A 40 0.29 -7.95 -11.61
C VAL A 40 0.59 -8.13 -13.09
N THR A 41 1.62 -8.92 -13.44
CA THR A 41 1.94 -9.24 -14.84
C THR A 41 0.77 -9.95 -15.55
N CYS A 42 0.13 -10.92 -14.90
CA CYS A 42 -1.03 -11.59 -15.45
C CYS A 42 -2.22 -10.64 -15.66
N LEU A 43 -2.47 -9.73 -14.71
CA LEU A 43 -3.54 -8.73 -14.80
C LEU A 43 -3.29 -7.72 -15.92
N GLN A 44 -2.07 -7.21 -16.05
CA GLN A 44 -1.66 -6.30 -17.13
C GLN A 44 -1.88 -6.92 -18.52
N ARG A 45 -1.67 -8.23 -18.66
CA ARG A 45 -1.93 -8.97 -19.90
C ARG A 45 -3.38 -9.44 -20.07
N ALA A 46 -4.30 -8.98 -19.22
CA ALA A 46 -5.70 -9.40 -19.18
C ALA A 46 -5.92 -10.93 -19.02
N LYS A 47 -4.91 -11.65 -18.51
CA LYS A 47 -4.95 -13.10 -18.28
C LYS A 47 -5.57 -13.40 -16.91
N ILE A 48 -6.84 -13.06 -16.73
CA ILE A 48 -7.54 -13.14 -15.42
C ILE A 48 -7.56 -14.57 -14.86
N ARG A 49 -7.68 -15.60 -15.70
CA ARG A 49 -7.64 -17.01 -15.26
C ARG A 49 -6.29 -17.39 -14.65
N GLU A 50 -5.20 -16.98 -15.28
CA GLU A 50 -3.85 -17.21 -14.77
C GLU A 50 -3.63 -16.44 -13.45
N ALA A 51 -4.05 -15.18 -13.39
CA ALA A 51 -3.99 -14.38 -12.16
C ALA A 51 -4.75 -15.04 -11.01
N ARG A 52 -5.93 -15.61 -11.26
CA ARG A 52 -6.71 -16.37 -10.25
C ARG A 52 -5.98 -17.61 -9.75
N SER A 53 -5.33 -18.36 -10.64
CA SER A 53 -4.52 -19.51 -10.22
C SER A 53 -3.30 -19.10 -9.40
N ALA A 54 -2.59 -18.05 -9.82
CA ALA A 54 -1.41 -17.56 -9.12
C ALA A 54 -1.74 -17.04 -7.71
N VAL A 55 -2.84 -16.29 -7.58
CA VAL A 55 -3.24 -15.76 -6.28
C VAL A 55 -3.80 -16.83 -5.34
N ALA A 56 -4.44 -17.88 -5.86
CA ALA A 56 -4.86 -19.03 -5.06
C ALA A 56 -3.65 -19.75 -4.44
N ILE A 57 -2.59 -19.94 -5.23
CA ILE A 57 -1.32 -20.51 -4.74
C ILE A 57 -0.67 -19.57 -3.71
N CYS A 58 -0.67 -18.26 -3.97
CA CYS A 58 -0.15 -17.26 -3.04
C CYS A 58 -0.83 -17.34 -1.68
N VAL A 59 -2.17 -17.31 -1.64
CA VAL A 59 -2.94 -17.37 -0.39
C VAL A 59 -2.77 -18.72 0.32
N GLN A 60 -2.65 -19.82 -0.42
CA GLN A 60 -2.36 -21.14 0.17
C GLN A 60 -0.99 -21.18 0.85
N ASN A 61 0.03 -20.59 0.22
CA ASN A 61 1.39 -20.56 0.75
C ASN A 61 1.58 -19.50 1.86
N LEU A 62 0.75 -18.44 1.86
CA LEU A 62 0.82 -17.29 2.75
C LEU A 62 -0.55 -16.96 3.40
N PRO A 63 -1.17 -17.88 4.17
CA PRO A 63 -2.55 -17.71 4.66
C PRO A 63 -2.74 -16.55 5.64
N ASN A 64 -1.67 -16.16 6.35
CA ASN A 64 -1.68 -15.09 7.34
C ASN A 64 -1.11 -13.76 6.82
N CYS A 65 -0.80 -13.67 5.52
CA CYS A 65 -0.25 -12.46 4.94
C CYS A 65 -1.37 -11.52 4.48
N PRO A 66 -1.51 -10.30 5.06
CA PRO A 66 -2.53 -9.35 4.61
C PRO A 66 -2.31 -8.89 3.17
N ARG A 67 -1.04 -8.74 2.73
CA ARG A 67 -0.72 -8.43 1.32
C ARG A 67 -1.23 -9.51 0.35
N ALA A 68 -1.16 -10.80 0.72
CA ALA A 68 -1.73 -11.87 -0.09
C ALA A 68 -3.27 -11.76 -0.22
N ARG A 69 -3.96 -11.31 0.83
CA ARG A 69 -5.41 -11.05 0.78
C ARG A 69 -5.75 -9.85 -0.10
N VAL A 70 -4.96 -8.77 -0.03
CA VAL A 70 -5.11 -7.62 -0.95
C VAL A 70 -4.91 -8.04 -2.40
N LEU A 71 -3.88 -8.86 -2.67
CA LEU A 71 -3.62 -9.39 -4.00
C LEU A 71 -4.82 -10.23 -4.51
N LYS A 72 -5.43 -11.05 -3.64
CA LYS A 72 -6.66 -11.78 -3.96
C LYS A 72 -7.80 -10.82 -4.32
N ALA A 73 -8.00 -9.77 -3.53
CA ALA A 73 -9.02 -8.76 -3.80
C ALA A 73 -8.80 -8.06 -5.15
N GLN A 74 -7.56 -7.68 -5.49
CA GLN A 74 -7.25 -7.08 -6.81
C GLN A 74 -7.65 -7.99 -7.97
N VAL A 75 -7.32 -9.28 -7.90
CA VAL A 75 -7.69 -10.24 -8.94
C VAL A 75 -9.21 -10.42 -9.04
N LEU A 76 -9.91 -10.39 -7.90
CA LEU A 76 -11.37 -10.44 -7.86
C LEU A 76 -12.02 -9.19 -8.44
N LEU A 77 -11.48 -7.99 -8.18
CA LEU A 77 -11.94 -6.73 -8.78
C LEU A 77 -11.78 -6.71 -10.30
N ALA A 78 -10.75 -7.36 -10.83
CA ALA A 78 -10.54 -7.53 -12.26
C ALA A 78 -11.49 -8.58 -12.89
N SER A 79 -12.25 -9.32 -12.08
CA SER A 79 -13.23 -10.31 -12.54
C SER A 79 -14.65 -9.73 -12.52
N ALA A 80 -15.49 -10.12 -13.49
CA ALA A 80 -16.85 -9.60 -13.61
C ALA A 80 -17.72 -9.83 -12.35
N ASN A 81 -17.53 -10.97 -11.67
CA ASN A 81 -18.37 -11.40 -10.55
C ASN A 81 -17.66 -11.29 -9.19
N GLY A 82 -16.40 -10.84 -9.15
CA GLY A 82 -15.59 -10.89 -7.92
C GLY A 82 -15.71 -9.64 -7.04
N LYS A 83 -16.45 -8.61 -7.47
CA LYS A 83 -16.43 -7.29 -6.82
C LYS A 83 -16.92 -7.30 -5.38
N GLU A 84 -18.00 -8.01 -5.09
CA GLU A 84 -18.56 -8.08 -3.72
C GLU A 84 -17.62 -8.80 -2.76
N GLU A 85 -17.07 -9.96 -3.17
CA GLU A 85 -16.08 -10.69 -2.37
C GLU A 85 -14.81 -9.85 -2.16
N ALA A 86 -14.36 -9.13 -3.18
CA ALA A 86 -13.20 -8.25 -3.07
C ALA A 86 -13.42 -7.12 -2.06
N LEU A 87 -14.60 -6.51 -2.05
CA LEU A 87 -14.96 -5.46 -1.10
C LEU A 87 -14.94 -5.97 0.33
N ALA A 88 -15.54 -7.12 0.60
CA ALA A 88 -15.52 -7.74 1.93
C ALA A 88 -14.09 -7.98 2.43
N ILE A 89 -13.22 -8.54 1.56
CA ILE A 89 -11.81 -8.77 1.89
C ILE A 89 -11.08 -7.44 2.17
N LEU A 90 -11.33 -6.41 1.36
CA LEU A 90 -10.68 -5.11 1.53
C LEU A 90 -11.13 -4.41 2.80
N GLU A 91 -12.42 -4.44 3.13
CA GLU A 91 -12.96 -3.87 4.38
C GLU A 91 -12.30 -4.53 5.61
N GLU A 92 -12.21 -5.86 5.64
CA GLU A 92 -11.54 -6.60 6.70
C GLU A 92 -10.06 -6.22 6.82
N VAL A 93 -9.33 -6.19 5.70
CA VAL A 93 -7.89 -5.89 5.69
C VAL A 93 -7.62 -4.45 6.08
N VAL A 94 -8.42 -3.49 5.63
CA VAL A 94 -8.24 -2.06 5.95
C VAL A 94 -8.46 -1.80 7.43
N LEU A 95 -9.45 -2.46 8.05
CA LEU A 95 -9.69 -2.33 9.49
C LEU A 95 -8.58 -2.99 10.31
N ALA A 96 -8.10 -4.17 9.92
CA ALA A 96 -7.07 -4.90 10.64
C ALA A 96 -5.65 -4.37 10.41
N HIS A 97 -5.38 -3.84 9.21
CA HIS A 97 -4.05 -3.37 8.78
C HIS A 97 -4.14 -1.98 8.10
N PRO A 98 -4.46 -0.92 8.85
CA PRO A 98 -4.63 0.43 8.30
C PRO A 98 -3.36 1.02 7.65
N TYR A 99 -2.19 0.47 7.98
CA TYR A 99 -0.91 0.85 7.40
C TYR A 99 -0.69 0.32 5.98
N LEU A 100 -1.49 -0.66 5.55
CA LEU A 100 -1.41 -1.22 4.20
C LEU A 100 -2.19 -0.31 3.23
N LEU A 101 -1.55 0.80 2.87
CA LEU A 101 -2.16 1.88 2.08
C LEU A 101 -2.75 1.40 0.75
N GLU A 102 -2.15 0.37 0.14
CA GLU A 102 -2.68 -0.24 -1.08
C GLU A 102 -4.13 -0.71 -0.92
N ALA A 103 -4.45 -1.40 0.19
CA ALA A 103 -5.81 -1.86 0.49
C ALA A 103 -6.76 -0.67 0.68
N VAL A 104 -6.29 0.36 1.38
CA VAL A 104 -7.05 1.60 1.66
C VAL A 104 -7.44 2.27 0.36
N TRP A 105 -6.49 2.50 -0.55
CA TRP A 105 -6.75 3.17 -1.82
C TRP A 105 -7.63 2.34 -2.77
N LEU A 106 -7.46 1.02 -2.79
CA LEU A 106 -8.35 0.16 -3.56
C LEU A 106 -9.79 0.26 -3.06
N LEU A 107 -10.00 0.20 -1.75
CA LEU A 107 -11.33 0.29 -1.16
C LEU A 107 -11.99 1.65 -1.43
N ILE A 108 -11.26 2.75 -1.22
CA ILE A 108 -11.74 4.12 -1.51
C ILE A 108 -12.12 4.25 -2.99
N SER A 109 -11.27 3.75 -3.90
CA SER A 109 -11.55 3.79 -5.34
C SER A 109 -12.81 3.01 -5.69
N GLN A 110 -13.06 1.85 -5.04
CA GLN A 110 -14.31 1.12 -5.27
C GLN A 110 -15.54 1.88 -4.76
N TYR A 111 -15.45 2.56 -3.61
CA TYR A 111 -16.54 3.39 -3.12
C TYR A 111 -16.83 4.59 -4.02
N ASP A 112 -15.80 5.22 -4.58
CA ASP A 112 -15.96 6.30 -5.55
C ASP A 112 -16.63 5.80 -6.84
N ASN A 113 -16.13 4.67 -7.40
CA ASN A 113 -16.68 4.07 -8.62
C ASN A 113 -18.14 3.60 -8.47
N THR A 114 -18.52 3.14 -7.27
CA THR A 114 -19.89 2.69 -6.96
C THR A 114 -20.79 3.80 -6.42
N GLN A 115 -20.27 5.02 -6.29
CA GLN A 115 -20.93 6.18 -5.68
C GLN A 115 -21.44 5.92 -4.26
N ASN A 116 -20.85 4.94 -3.56
CA ASN A 116 -21.21 4.61 -2.20
C ASN A 116 -20.44 5.50 -1.20
N TYR A 117 -20.64 6.81 -1.33
CA TYR A 117 -19.91 7.81 -0.58
C TYR A 117 -20.17 7.73 0.92
N GLN A 118 -21.36 7.30 1.35
CA GLN A 118 -21.70 7.14 2.77
C GLN A 118 -20.74 6.16 3.47
N LYS A 119 -20.60 4.94 2.94
CA LYS A 119 -19.64 3.96 3.48
C LYS A 119 -18.20 4.44 3.37
N GLY A 120 -17.85 5.08 2.25
CA GLY A 120 -16.53 5.66 2.05
C GLY A 120 -16.16 6.70 3.12
N ILE A 121 -17.10 7.59 3.47
CA ILE A 121 -16.93 8.61 4.52
C ILE A 121 -16.72 7.94 5.88
N GLU A 122 -17.52 6.93 6.24
CA GLU A 122 -17.37 6.21 7.50
C GLU A 122 -16.00 5.57 7.66
N VAL A 123 -15.52 4.90 6.61
CA VAL A 123 -14.20 4.26 6.59
C VAL A 123 -13.10 5.32 6.67
N LEU A 124 -13.19 6.38 5.87
CA LEU A 124 -12.19 7.46 5.85
C LEU A 124 -12.09 8.18 7.19
N LYS A 125 -13.20 8.46 7.87
CA LYS A 125 -13.20 9.04 9.22
C LYS A 125 -12.44 8.16 10.21
N LYS A 126 -12.75 6.86 10.25
CA LYS A 126 -12.05 5.89 11.10
C LYS A 126 -10.56 5.84 10.79
N LEU A 127 -10.17 5.90 9.52
CA LEU A 127 -8.76 5.89 9.12
C LEU A 127 -8.02 7.16 9.53
N THR A 128 -8.64 8.34 9.39
CA THR A 128 -8.01 9.61 9.79
C THR A 128 -7.80 9.74 11.30
N GLU A 129 -8.58 9.01 12.09
CA GLU A 129 -8.45 8.95 13.55
C GLU A 129 -7.52 7.83 14.02
N ASN A 130 -7.16 6.89 13.12
CA ASN A 130 -6.38 5.72 13.47
C ASN A 130 -4.87 6.01 13.44
N SER A 131 -4.22 5.86 14.61
CA SER A 131 -2.79 6.11 14.78
C SER A 131 -1.87 5.15 14.01
N MET A 132 -2.38 4.00 13.55
CA MET A 132 -1.63 3.05 12.73
C MET A 132 -1.47 3.49 11.28
N VAL A 133 -2.24 4.48 10.82
CA VAL A 133 -2.16 4.99 9.45
C VAL A 133 -0.91 5.89 9.31
N PRO A 134 -0.06 5.69 8.29
CA PRO A 134 1.16 6.48 8.10
C PRO A 134 0.87 7.97 7.95
N PHE A 135 1.62 8.80 8.68
CA PHE A 135 1.42 10.26 8.72
C PHE A 135 1.47 10.91 7.34
N HIS A 136 2.39 10.48 6.48
CA HIS A 136 2.55 10.97 5.10
C HIS A 136 1.32 10.69 4.21
N SER A 137 0.41 9.81 4.63
CA SER A 137 -0.82 9.54 3.88
C SER A 137 -2.02 10.36 4.37
N MET A 138 -1.91 11.01 5.55
CA MET A 138 -3.02 11.72 6.19
C MET A 138 -3.53 12.90 5.38
N GLY A 139 -2.63 13.66 4.74
CA GLY A 139 -3.03 14.76 3.85
C GLY A 139 -3.95 14.26 2.73
N ARG A 140 -3.54 13.19 2.07
CA ARG A 140 -4.31 12.57 0.98
C ARG A 140 -5.63 11.95 1.44
N LEU A 141 -5.67 11.35 2.64
CA LEU A 141 -6.89 10.79 3.22
C LEU A 141 -7.90 11.87 3.58
N HIS A 142 -7.46 12.97 4.21
CA HIS A 142 -8.33 14.11 4.48
C HIS A 142 -8.83 14.77 3.19
N HIS A 143 -7.99 14.84 2.15
CA HIS A 143 -8.42 15.34 0.85
C HIS A 143 -9.55 14.48 0.26
N GLN A 144 -9.38 13.16 0.23
CA GLN A 144 -10.42 12.24 -0.26
C GLN A 144 -11.71 12.29 0.59
N LEU A 145 -11.58 12.42 1.92
CA LEU A 145 -12.74 12.60 2.79
C LEU A 145 -13.48 13.91 2.48
N GLY A 146 -12.75 15.00 2.24
CA GLY A 146 -13.32 16.26 1.80
C GLY A 146 -14.05 16.15 0.46
N GLU A 147 -13.49 15.41 -0.49
CA GLU A 147 -14.11 15.16 -1.81
C GLU A 147 -15.45 14.40 -1.66
N PHE A 148 -15.48 13.32 -0.87
CA PHE A 148 -16.71 12.57 -0.64
C PHE A 148 -17.77 13.41 0.09
N LEU A 149 -17.37 14.19 1.10
CA LEU A 149 -18.28 15.07 1.82
C LEU A 149 -18.88 16.17 0.92
N SER A 150 -18.08 16.69 -0.02
CA SER A 150 -18.54 17.65 -1.01
C SER A 150 -19.59 17.01 -1.93
N LYS A 151 -19.32 15.80 -2.45
CA LYS A 151 -20.24 15.02 -3.28
C LYS A 151 -21.55 14.67 -2.55
N THR A 152 -21.54 14.52 -1.23
CA THR A 152 -22.75 14.27 -0.42
C THR A 152 -23.48 15.54 0.06
N GLY A 153 -23.06 16.73 -0.36
CA GLY A 153 -23.73 17.99 0.00
C GLY A 153 -23.39 18.51 1.40
N MET A 154 -22.22 18.17 1.94
CA MET A 154 -21.73 18.66 3.24
C MET A 154 -20.53 19.61 3.07
N PRO A 155 -20.70 20.80 2.45
CA PRO A 155 -19.59 21.66 2.03
C PRO A 155 -18.78 22.23 3.20
N ALA A 156 -19.40 22.50 4.36
CA ALA A 156 -18.69 23.00 5.54
C ALA A 156 -17.69 21.96 6.10
N ALA A 157 -18.11 20.70 6.19
CA ALA A 157 -17.24 19.61 6.62
C ALA A 157 -16.15 19.32 5.56
N ALA A 158 -16.52 19.39 4.28
CA ALA A 158 -15.56 19.27 3.18
C ALA A 158 -14.45 20.32 3.26
N TYR A 159 -14.81 21.59 3.50
CA TYR A 159 -13.86 22.68 3.66
C TYR A 159 -12.91 22.47 4.85
N HIS A 160 -13.44 22.02 5.99
CA HIS A 160 -12.62 21.68 7.14
C HIS A 160 -11.56 20.61 6.82
N HIS A 161 -11.96 19.52 6.17
CA HIS A 161 -11.03 18.46 5.78
C HIS A 161 -10.07 18.87 4.66
N ALA A 162 -10.47 19.77 3.77
CA ALA A 162 -9.55 20.37 2.79
C ALA A 162 -8.44 21.18 3.47
N ASN A 163 -8.78 21.97 4.49
CA ASN A 163 -7.79 22.70 5.28
C ASN A 163 -6.86 21.77 6.06
N LEU A 164 -7.39 20.69 6.66
CA LEU A 164 -6.57 19.66 7.31
C LEU A 164 -5.64 18.95 6.32
N ALA A 165 -6.09 18.69 5.09
CA ALA A 165 -5.24 18.10 4.07
C ALA A 165 -4.02 18.98 3.77
N LEU A 166 -4.23 20.29 3.64
CA LEU A 166 -3.16 21.26 3.39
C LEU A 166 -2.16 21.34 4.55
N THR A 167 -2.64 21.39 5.80
CA THR A 167 -1.74 21.46 6.96
C THR A 167 -0.88 20.20 7.09
N LYS A 168 -1.49 19.01 6.91
CA LYS A 168 -0.77 17.73 6.99
C LYS A 168 0.23 17.53 5.86
N HIS A 169 -0.05 18.03 4.65
CA HIS A 169 0.92 18.01 3.55
C HIS A 169 2.11 18.95 3.80
N CYS A 170 1.88 20.12 4.39
CA CYS A 170 2.96 21.04 4.76
C CYS A 170 3.87 20.44 5.84
N ASP A 171 3.30 19.76 6.83
CA ASP A 171 4.06 19.05 7.87
C ASP A 171 4.95 17.95 7.27
N GLU A 172 4.42 17.19 6.30
CA GLU A 172 5.18 16.15 5.60
C GLU A 172 6.37 16.74 4.81
N ALA A 173 6.13 17.81 4.04
CA ALA A 173 7.18 18.48 3.27
C ALA A 173 8.27 19.06 4.18
N ALA A 174 7.90 19.61 5.34
CA ALA A 174 8.84 20.10 6.33
C ALA A 174 9.71 18.96 6.91
N VAL A 175 9.11 17.82 7.27
CA VAL A 175 9.85 16.65 7.79
C VAL A 175 10.83 16.11 6.75
N GLN A 176 10.41 15.97 5.49
CA GLN A 176 11.29 15.52 4.40
C GLN A 176 12.47 16.48 4.22
N HIS A 177 12.21 17.79 4.22
CA HIS A 177 13.25 18.81 4.12
C HIS A 177 14.24 18.76 5.29
N PHE A 178 13.78 18.56 6.53
CA PHE A 178 14.64 18.37 7.70
C PHE A 178 15.47 17.08 7.63
N THR A 179 14.89 15.96 7.16
CA THR A 179 15.63 14.70 6.99
C THR A 179 16.71 14.79 5.91
N LEU A 180 16.43 15.48 4.80
CA LEU A 180 17.41 15.72 3.74
C LEU A 180 18.56 16.60 4.22
N LEU A 181 18.26 17.69 4.94
CA LEU A 181 19.27 18.56 5.55
C LEU A 181 20.13 17.81 6.58
N ARG A 182 19.53 16.89 7.36
CA ARG A 182 20.26 16.07 8.34
C ARG A 182 21.15 15.02 7.66
N CYS A 183 20.71 14.41 6.57
CA CYS A 183 21.51 13.49 5.75
C CYS A 183 22.70 14.20 5.08
N GLN A 184 22.47 15.39 4.49
CA GLN A 184 23.56 16.21 3.92
C GLN A 184 24.58 16.62 4.99
N ARG A 185 24.12 16.99 6.19
CA ARG A 185 25.01 17.37 7.30
C ARG A 185 25.84 16.20 7.84
N LEU A 186 25.32 14.97 7.78
CA LEU A 186 26.03 13.75 8.16
C LEU A 186 27.08 13.31 7.12
N GLN A 187 26.84 13.54 5.83
CA GLN A 187 27.82 13.28 4.76
C GLN A 187 29.07 14.16 4.87
N HIS A 188 28.95 15.35 5.44
CA HIS A 188 30.08 16.26 5.66
C HIS A 188 30.84 16.02 6.98
N THR A 189 30.35 15.17 7.88
CA THR A 189 30.92 15.03 9.23
C THR A 189 31.47 13.65 9.59
N PHE A 190 31.17 12.58 8.84
CA PHE A 190 31.65 11.23 9.19
C PHE A 190 32.25 10.45 8.02
N ARG A 191 33.37 9.77 8.28
CA ARG A 191 33.95 8.77 7.38
C ARG A 191 32.96 7.61 7.17
N PRO A 192 32.91 7.03 5.96
CA PRO A 192 31.88 6.06 5.54
C PRO A 192 31.79 4.79 6.42
N ASP A 193 32.86 4.44 7.15
CA ASP A 193 32.91 3.21 7.98
C ASP A 193 32.07 3.28 9.26
N VAL A 194 31.67 4.48 9.72
CA VAL A 194 30.89 4.68 10.96
C VAL A 194 29.38 4.77 10.67
N LEU A 195 29.02 5.13 9.43
CA LEU A 195 27.63 5.37 9.02
C LEU A 195 26.76 4.10 9.12
N VAL A 196 27.36 2.93 8.88
CA VAL A 196 26.66 1.63 8.93
C VAL A 196 26.28 1.24 10.36
N ARG A 197 27.00 1.70 11.40
CA ARG A 197 26.67 1.36 12.80
C ARG A 197 25.59 2.25 13.42
N LEU A 198 25.44 3.49 12.97
CA LEU A 198 24.45 4.43 13.51
C LEU A 198 23.03 4.18 12.98
N VAL A 199 22.89 3.80 11.72
CA VAL A 199 21.58 3.50 11.12
C VAL A 199 20.92 2.26 11.76
N PHE A 200 21.71 1.30 12.27
CA PHE A 200 21.18 0.12 12.95
C PHE A 200 21.01 0.27 14.47
N ALA A 201 21.55 1.32 15.10
CA ALA A 201 21.44 1.52 16.55
C ALA A 201 20.15 2.24 16.97
N GLU A 202 19.60 3.11 16.12
CA GLU A 202 18.44 3.95 16.49
C GLU A 202 17.08 3.23 16.39
N ASP A 203 16.99 2.07 15.71
CA ASP A 203 15.75 1.27 15.67
C ASP A 203 15.41 0.61 17.03
N ASN A 204 16.39 0.48 17.93
CA ASN A 204 16.18 -0.08 19.27
C ASN A 204 15.79 0.97 20.32
N ASP A 205 16.14 2.24 20.13
CA ASP A 205 15.95 3.28 21.15
C ASP A 205 14.55 3.93 21.08
N ILE A 206 13.86 3.82 19.94
CA ILE A 206 12.47 4.28 19.78
C ILE A 206 11.47 3.39 20.55
N ARG A 207 11.83 2.13 20.84
CA ARG A 207 10.97 1.21 21.62
C ARG A 207 11.03 1.46 23.13
N HIS A 208 12.10 2.04 23.68
CA HIS A 208 12.23 2.20 25.13
C HIS A 208 11.65 3.51 25.69
N ARG A 209 11.36 4.52 24.85
CA ARG A 209 10.79 5.80 25.32
C ARG A 209 9.25 5.89 25.32
N ARG A 210 8.53 4.81 25.02
CA ARG A 210 7.04 4.79 25.10
C ARG A 210 6.47 4.20 26.40
N ASN A 211 7.31 3.74 27.33
CA ASN A 211 6.88 3.10 28.59
C ASN A 211 7.36 3.84 29.86
N HIS A 212 7.43 5.17 29.85
CA HIS A 212 7.54 5.98 31.06
C HIS A 212 6.64 7.21 30.99
#